data_AF-A0A8R7UP91-F1
#
_entry.id   AF-A0A8R7UP91-F1
#
_cell.length_a   1.000
_cell.length_b   1.000
_cell.length_c   1.000
_cell.angle_alpha   90.00
_cell.angle_beta   90.00
_cell.angle_gamma   90.00
#
_symmetry.space_group_name_H-M   'P 1'
#
loop_
_entity.id
_entity.type
_entity.pdbx_description
1 polymer ?
#
loop_
_entity_poly.entity_id
_entity_poly.type
_entity_poly.pdbx_seq_one_letter_code
_entity_poly.pdbx_strand_id
1 'polypeptide(L)'
;MLLVVKSPKFVHPDVEVWRRYIIAIFKVKISMSGHHELIPVRSLGDRALFVSLDRCLSVSSNNLPSISSNSIYLTVSLPDPVVVHCLSSRSFERPTALCQVHDGKEMVCPSVRPFTLADHLLTYCNHHEWSNGLMFHEYYFIPESFQGLWKKIRTQDSQVRISRVRD
;
A
#
# COMPACT_ATOMS: atom_id res chain seq x y z
N MET A 1 -4.63 -17.19 8.86
CA MET A 1 -3.76 -16.00 8.69
C MET A 1 -2.87 -16.20 7.47
N LEU A 2 -2.63 -15.14 6.69
CA LEU A 2 -1.65 -15.13 5.60
C LEU A 2 -0.43 -14.33 6.04
N LEU A 3 0.76 -14.83 5.73
CA LEU A 3 2.03 -14.14 5.87
C LEU A 3 2.52 -13.77 4.48
N VAL A 4 2.70 -12.47 4.22
CA VAL A 4 3.30 -11.96 2.99
C VAL A 4 4.73 -11.55 3.29
N VAL A 5 5.69 -12.22 2.66
CA VAL A 5 7.12 -11.94 2.80
C VAL A 5 7.57 -11.18 1.57
N LYS A 6 8.02 -9.94 1.78
CA LYS A 6 8.67 -9.10 0.76
C LYS A 6 10.17 -9.08 1.03
N SER A 7 10.95 -9.66 0.14
CA SER A 7 12.42 -9.77 0.28
C SER A 7 13.12 -9.08 -0.89
N PRO A 8 14.18 -8.27 -0.66
CA PRO A 8 14.93 -7.65 -1.73
C PRO A 8 15.69 -8.71 -2.55
N LYS A 9 15.53 -8.68 -3.87
CA LYS A 9 16.46 -9.24 -4.84
C LYS A 9 17.66 -8.32 -4.94
N PHE A 10 18.86 -8.89 -4.84
CA PHE A 10 20.06 -8.20 -5.33
C PHE A 10 19.97 -8.13 -6.85
N VAL A 11 19.63 -6.95 -7.38
CA VAL A 11 19.58 -6.66 -8.81
C VAL A 11 20.43 -5.42 -9.07
N HIS A 12 20.96 -5.29 -10.29
CA HIS A 12 21.74 -4.12 -10.72
C HIS A 12 20.99 -2.81 -10.38
N PRO A 13 21.68 -1.75 -9.94
CA PRO A 13 21.06 -0.48 -9.53
C PRO A 13 20.17 0.19 -10.60
N ASP A 14 20.29 -0.21 -11.87
CA ASP A 14 19.45 0.31 -12.98
C ASP A 14 18.05 -0.32 -13.04
N VAL A 15 17.78 -1.34 -12.22
CA VAL A 15 16.47 -1.96 -12.16
C VAL A 15 15.57 -1.17 -11.21
N GLU A 16 14.38 -0.83 -11.71
CA GLU A 16 13.29 -0.19 -10.98
C GLU A 16 13.07 -0.80 -9.58
N VAL A 17 12.91 0.04 -8.55
CA VAL A 17 12.95 -0.36 -7.12
C VAL A 17 11.96 -1.47 -6.79
N TRP A 18 10.74 -1.46 -7.33
CA TRP A 18 9.74 -2.51 -7.08
C TRP A 18 10.03 -3.84 -7.76
N ARG A 19 10.79 -3.86 -8.86
CA ARG A 19 11.28 -5.10 -9.50
C ARG A 19 12.40 -5.76 -8.69
N ARG A 20 12.94 -5.04 -7.70
CA ARG A 20 13.94 -5.56 -6.75
C ARG A 20 13.31 -6.37 -5.62
N TYR A 21 12.04 -6.79 -5.68
CA TYR A 21 11.47 -7.61 -4.61
C TYR A 21 10.98 -8.97 -5.11
N ILE A 22 11.19 -10.00 -4.29
CA ILE A 22 10.46 -11.26 -4.35
C ILE A 22 9.34 -11.17 -3.32
N ILE A 23 8.15 -11.57 -3.75
CA ILE A 23 7.03 -11.73 -2.83
C ILE A 23 6.72 -13.22 -2.73
N ALA A 24 6.65 -13.71 -1.51
CA ALA A 24 6.16 -15.05 -1.19
C ALA A 24 5.00 -14.94 -0.21
N ILE A 25 3.96 -15.77 -0.41
CA ILE A 25 2.79 -15.81 0.46
C ILE A 25 2.73 -17.18 1.11
N PHE A 26 2.44 -17.20 2.40
CA PHE A 26 2.25 -18.43 3.16
C PHE A 26 0.96 -18.36 3.95
N LYS A 27 0.22 -19.47 3.99
CA LYS A 27 -0.82 -19.68 4.99
C LYS A 27 -0.14 -20.17 6.26
N VAL A 28 -0.35 -19.43 7.34
CA VAL A 28 0.18 -19.80 8.67
C VAL A 28 -0.83 -20.72 9.34
N LYS A 29 -0.42 -21.94 9.62
CA LYS A 29 -1.19 -22.92 10.40
C LYS A 29 -0.53 -23.06 11.76
N ILE A 30 -1.27 -22.63 12.78
CA ILE A 30 -0.87 -22.76 14.18
C ILE A 30 -1.68 -23.92 14.75
N SER A 31 -1.00 -24.98 15.15
CA SER A 31 -1.63 -26.12 15.83
C SER A 31 -1.78 -25.86 17.32
N MET A 32 -2.75 -26.53 17.96
CA MET A 32 -2.96 -26.46 19.41
C MET A 32 -1.75 -26.97 20.22
N SER A 33 -0.88 -27.78 19.61
CA SER A 33 0.36 -28.30 20.18
C SER A 33 1.58 -27.37 20.02
N GLY A 34 1.39 -26.15 19.48
CA GLY A 34 2.47 -25.18 19.29
C GLY A 34 3.35 -25.40 18.05
N HIS A 35 3.06 -26.41 17.22
CA HIS A 35 3.72 -26.54 15.91
C HIS A 35 3.17 -25.51 14.94
N HIS A 36 4.07 -24.78 14.28
CA HIS A 36 3.78 -23.78 13.27
C HIS A 36 4.21 -24.29 11.90
N GLU A 37 3.29 -24.29 10.95
CA GLU A 37 3.55 -24.71 9.57
C GLU A 37 3.24 -23.54 8.62
N LEU A 38 4.17 -23.28 7.70
CA LEU A 38 4.03 -22.29 6.63
C LEU A 38 3.74 -22.99 5.32
N ILE A 39 2.50 -22.88 4.83
CA ILE A 39 2.07 -23.53 3.59
C ILE A 39 2.13 -22.50 2.45
N PRO A 40 2.97 -22.70 1.41
CA PRO A 40 3.06 -21.76 0.30
C PRO A 40 1.71 -21.56 -0.40
N VAL A 41 1.36 -20.30 -0.65
CA VAL A 41 0.14 -19.90 -1.36
C VAL A 41 0.53 -19.35 -2.72
N ARG A 42 0.00 -19.98 -3.78
CA ARG A 42 0.26 -19.59 -5.18
C ARG A 42 -0.90 -18.80 -5.81
N SER A 43 -2.08 -18.85 -5.20
CA SER A 43 -3.27 -18.15 -5.68
C SER A 43 -4.10 -17.68 -4.51
N LEU A 44 -4.62 -16.47 -4.62
CA LEU A 44 -5.58 -15.85 -3.71
C LEU A 44 -7.03 -16.00 -4.23
N GLY A 45 -7.22 -16.62 -5.39
CA GLY A 45 -8.53 -16.75 -6.04
C GLY A 45 -9.11 -15.39 -6.41
N ASP A 46 -10.34 -15.14 -5.97
CA ASP A 46 -11.09 -13.90 -6.17
C ASP A 46 -10.61 -12.74 -5.27
N ARG A 47 -9.60 -12.95 -4.44
CA ARG A 47 -9.13 -11.93 -3.49
C ARG A 47 -7.97 -11.11 -4.03
N ALA A 48 -7.95 -9.85 -3.62
CA ALA A 48 -6.80 -8.96 -3.70
C ALA A 48 -6.30 -8.65 -2.29
N LEU A 49 -4.98 -8.60 -2.13
CA LEU A 49 -4.34 -8.16 -0.90
C LEU A 49 -3.82 -6.74 -1.06
N PHE A 50 -4.11 -5.90 -0.08
CA PHE A 50 -3.56 -4.56 0.08
C PHE A 50 -2.60 -4.62 1.24
N VAL A 51 -1.32 -4.39 1.00
CA VAL A 51 -0.26 -4.49 2.01
C VAL A 51 0.44 -3.13 2.08
N SER A 52 0.18 -2.43 3.18
CA SER A 52 0.81 -1.16 3.55
C SER A 52 1.84 -1.38 4.66
N LEU A 53 2.46 -0.31 5.14
CA LEU A 53 3.37 -0.31 6.29
C LEU A 53 2.72 -0.77 7.59
N ASP A 54 1.56 -0.20 7.90
CA ASP A 54 0.93 -0.28 9.21
C ASP A 54 -0.24 -1.27 9.24
N ARG A 55 -0.94 -1.43 8.11
CA ARG A 55 -2.06 -2.38 8.00
C ARG A 55 -2.09 -3.11 6.68
N CYS A 56 -2.82 -4.21 6.69
CA CYS A 56 -3.12 -5.02 5.54
C CYS A 56 -4.63 -5.23 5.43
N LEU A 57 -5.14 -5.30 4.21
CA LEU A 57 -6.54 -5.59 3.93
C LEU A 57 -6.64 -6.70 2.88
N SER A 58 -7.62 -7.58 3.04
CA SER A 58 -7.97 -8.56 2.02
C SER A 58 -9.39 -8.32 1.56
N VAL A 59 -9.55 -8.00 0.27
CA VAL A 59 -10.85 -7.69 -0.32
C VAL A 59 -11.21 -8.73 -1.37
N SER A 60 -12.51 -9.01 -1.48
CA SER A 60 -13.07 -9.77 -2.60
C SER A 60 -13.19 -8.85 -3.82
N SER A 61 -12.65 -9.26 -4.96
CA SER A 61 -12.73 -8.50 -6.21
C SER A 61 -14.05 -8.69 -6.97
N ASN A 62 -14.88 -9.67 -6.61
CA ASN A 62 -16.11 -10.02 -7.34
C ASN A 62 -17.06 -8.84 -7.60
N ASN A 63 -17.11 -7.87 -6.68
CA ASN A 63 -17.99 -6.69 -6.78
C ASN A 63 -17.20 -5.38 -6.97
N LEU A 64 -15.89 -5.47 -7.23
CA LEU A 64 -14.99 -4.34 -7.30
C LEU A 64 -14.27 -4.37 -8.65
N PRO A 65 -14.89 -3.88 -9.74
CA PRO A 65 -14.39 -4.07 -11.11
C PRO A 65 -13.03 -3.42 -11.37
N SER A 66 -12.65 -2.42 -10.58
CA SER A 66 -11.32 -1.78 -10.68
C SER A 66 -10.22 -2.50 -9.89
N ILE A 67 -10.56 -3.57 -9.15
CA ILE A 67 -9.62 -4.33 -8.32
C ILE A 67 -9.33 -5.67 -8.98
N SER A 68 -8.06 -5.94 -9.26
CA SER A 68 -7.65 -7.19 -9.91
C SER A 68 -7.66 -8.34 -8.90
N SER A 69 -8.35 -9.43 -9.21
CA SER A 69 -8.28 -10.68 -8.44
C SER A 69 -6.86 -11.27 -8.45
N ASN A 70 -6.56 -12.16 -7.52
CA ASN A 70 -5.29 -12.87 -7.46
C ASN A 70 -4.05 -11.94 -7.49
N SER A 71 -4.16 -10.78 -6.85
CA SER A 71 -3.15 -9.74 -6.92
C SER A 71 -2.79 -9.19 -5.54
N ILE A 72 -1.64 -8.54 -5.47
CA ILE A 72 -1.16 -7.83 -4.29
C ILE A 72 -0.88 -6.38 -4.67
N TYR A 73 -1.58 -5.44 -4.05
CA TYR A 73 -1.32 -4.01 -4.08
C TYR A 73 -0.31 -3.70 -2.97
N LEU A 74 0.89 -3.29 -3.36
CA LEU A 74 1.97 -2.95 -2.44
C LEU A 74 2.23 -1.46 -2.45
N THR A 75 2.42 -0.88 -1.27
CA THR A 75 3.09 0.41 -1.16
C THR A 75 4.59 0.24 -1.32
N VAL A 76 5.20 1.13 -2.10
CA VAL A 76 6.65 1.19 -2.32
C VAL A 76 7.12 2.63 -2.12
N SER A 77 8.34 2.78 -1.60
CA SER A 77 8.97 4.10 -1.50
C SER A 77 9.22 4.64 -2.91
N LEU A 78 9.04 5.96 -3.06
CA LEU A 78 9.19 6.77 -4.28
C LEU A 78 10.20 6.24 -5.33
N PRO A 79 9.94 6.43 -6.64
CA PRO A 79 9.00 7.39 -7.26
C PRO A 79 7.57 6.90 -7.45
N ASP A 80 7.36 5.58 -7.47
CA ASP A 80 6.04 4.98 -7.63
C ASP A 80 5.51 4.60 -6.26
N PRO A 81 4.35 5.12 -5.84
CA PRO A 81 3.85 4.85 -4.50
C PRO A 81 3.19 3.49 -4.38
N VAL A 82 2.71 2.94 -5.50
CA VAL A 82 1.91 1.72 -5.52
C VAL A 82 2.28 0.88 -6.72
N VAL A 83 2.45 -0.42 -6.47
CA VAL A 83 2.70 -1.42 -7.51
C VAL A 83 1.78 -2.60 -7.28
N VAL A 84 1.22 -3.13 -8.36
CA VAL A 84 0.37 -4.32 -8.34
C VAL A 84 1.19 -5.51 -8.80
N HIS A 85 1.21 -6.57 -8.00
CA HIS A 85 1.78 -7.86 -8.35
C HIS A 85 0.68 -8.86 -8.65
N CYS A 86 0.57 -9.31 -9.90
CA CYS A 86 -0.35 -10.37 -10.29
C CYS A 86 0.30 -11.73 -10.07
N LEU A 87 -0.30 -12.58 -9.23
CA LEU A 87 0.27 -13.89 -8.89
C LEU A 87 0.18 -14.90 -10.03
N SER A 88 -0.81 -14.75 -10.92
CA SER A 88 -0.99 -15.64 -12.08
C SER A 88 0.14 -15.49 -13.09
N SER A 89 0.41 -14.25 -13.52
CA SER A 89 1.45 -13.91 -14.50
C SER A 89 2.82 -13.71 -13.87
N ARG A 90 2.88 -13.54 -12.54
CA ARG A 90 4.07 -13.08 -11.80
C ARG A 90 4.61 -11.74 -12.32
N SER A 91 3.73 -10.93 -12.94
CA SER A 91 4.06 -9.60 -13.44
C SER A 91 3.88 -8.55 -12.35
N PHE A 92 4.67 -7.49 -12.47
CA PHE A 92 4.47 -6.25 -11.74
C PHE A 92 3.97 -5.20 -12.70
N GLU A 93 2.94 -4.48 -12.29
CA GLU A 93 2.30 -3.43 -13.07
C GLU A 93 2.20 -2.15 -12.24
N ARG A 94 2.46 -1.02 -12.91
CA ARG A 94 2.15 0.30 -12.39
C ARG A 94 0.74 0.65 -12.82
N PRO A 95 -0.23 0.81 -11.91
CA PRO A 95 -1.54 1.26 -12.30
C PRO A 95 -1.43 2.71 -12.78
N THR A 96 -1.72 2.97 -14.06
CA THR A 96 -1.66 4.32 -14.66
C THR A 96 -2.58 5.33 -13.96
N ALA A 97 -3.61 4.82 -13.29
CA ALA A 97 -4.49 5.60 -12.43
C ALA A 97 -3.85 6.04 -11.09
N LEU A 98 -2.60 5.65 -10.81
CA LEU A 98 -1.82 6.01 -9.63
C LEU A 98 -0.58 6.79 -10.10
N CYS A 99 -0.78 8.04 -10.53
CA CYS A 99 0.29 8.89 -11.06
C CYS A 99 1.00 9.61 -9.92
N GLN A 100 2.32 9.68 -10.01
CA GLN A 100 3.18 10.45 -9.12
C GLN A 100 2.83 11.93 -9.20
N VAL A 101 2.54 12.54 -8.06
CA VAL A 101 2.08 13.94 -7.98
C VAL A 101 3.24 14.88 -7.66
N HIS A 102 4.34 14.36 -7.12
CA HIS A 102 5.58 15.09 -6.88
C HIS A 102 6.82 14.20 -7.10
N ASP A 103 7.95 14.81 -7.50
CA ASP A 103 9.23 14.11 -7.73
C ASP A 103 10.04 13.90 -6.42
N GLY A 104 9.47 14.27 -5.28
CA GLY A 104 10.14 14.26 -3.98
C GLY A 104 10.75 15.61 -3.61
N LYS A 105 10.77 16.58 -4.53
CA LYS A 105 11.20 17.96 -4.30
C LYS A 105 10.10 18.97 -4.64
N GLU A 106 9.44 18.79 -5.78
CA GLU A 106 8.43 19.69 -6.33
C GLU A 106 7.20 18.94 -6.83
N MET A 107 6.08 19.66 -6.94
CA MET A 107 4.83 19.12 -7.45
C MET A 107 4.90 19.01 -8.98
N VAL A 108 4.75 17.80 -9.49
CA VAL A 108 4.79 17.47 -10.92
C VAL A 108 3.39 17.56 -11.53
N CYS A 109 2.33 17.25 -10.78
CA CYS A 109 0.96 17.43 -11.24
C CYS A 109 0.04 17.90 -10.11
N PRO A 110 -1.14 18.48 -10.41
CA PRO A 110 -2.08 18.91 -9.38
C PRO A 110 -2.73 17.75 -8.61
N SER A 111 -2.91 17.93 -7.30
CA SER A 111 -3.66 17.07 -6.35
C SER A 111 -5.09 16.69 -6.76
N VAL A 112 -5.69 17.40 -7.71
CA VAL A 112 -7.16 17.43 -7.93
C VAL A 112 -7.72 16.26 -8.76
N ARG A 113 -7.04 15.11 -8.77
CA ARG A 113 -7.48 13.95 -9.56
C ARG A 113 -8.59 13.15 -8.84
N PRO A 114 -9.51 12.49 -9.59
CA PRO A 114 -10.38 11.49 -8.99
C PRO A 114 -9.53 10.32 -8.47
N PHE A 115 -9.73 9.96 -7.19
CA PHE A 115 -9.09 8.82 -6.55
C PHE A 115 -9.82 7.52 -6.93
N THR A 116 -9.06 6.49 -7.27
CA THR A 116 -9.59 5.15 -7.54
C THR A 116 -10.01 4.45 -6.25
N LEU A 117 -10.79 3.38 -6.38
CA LEU A 117 -11.08 2.53 -5.21
C LEU A 117 -9.80 1.93 -4.60
N ALA A 118 -8.79 1.61 -5.41
CA ALA A 118 -7.52 1.11 -4.92
C ALA A 118 -6.80 2.16 -4.05
N ASP A 119 -6.85 3.44 -4.43
CA ASP A 119 -6.33 4.55 -3.61
C ASP A 119 -7.01 4.57 -2.23
N HIS A 120 -8.33 4.49 -2.20
CA HIS A 120 -9.09 4.51 -0.95
C HIS A 120 -8.77 3.31 -0.06
N LEU A 121 -8.67 2.11 -0.64
CA LEU A 121 -8.34 0.89 0.12
C LEU A 121 -6.91 0.93 0.66
N LEU A 122 -5.95 1.51 -0.07
CA LEU A 122 -4.60 1.74 0.42
C LEU A 122 -4.56 2.82 1.51
N THR A 123 -5.34 3.89 1.36
CA THR A 123 -5.50 4.95 2.38
C THR A 123 -6.10 4.41 3.65
N TYR A 124 -7.11 3.56 3.55
CA TYR A 124 -7.71 2.91 4.71
C TYR A 124 -6.68 2.08 5.49
N CYS A 125 -5.76 1.42 4.79
CA CYS A 125 -4.66 0.72 5.45
C CYS A 125 -3.73 1.67 6.21
N ASN A 126 -3.62 2.95 5.84
CA ASN A 126 -2.83 3.95 6.55
C ASN A 126 -3.72 4.89 7.37
N HIS A 127 -3.99 4.48 8.61
CA HIS A 127 -5.00 5.13 9.45
C HIS A 127 -4.75 6.64 9.71
N HIS A 128 -3.49 7.08 9.70
CA HIS A 128 -3.11 8.49 9.86
C HIS A 128 -3.62 9.38 8.72
N GLU A 129 -3.71 8.83 7.52
CA GLU A 129 -4.24 9.52 6.34
C GLU A 129 -5.76 9.61 6.43
N TRP A 130 -6.40 8.47 6.72
CA TRP A 130 -7.85 8.33 6.67
C TRP A 130 -8.59 9.10 7.78
N SER A 131 -8.15 9.00 9.03
CA SER A 131 -8.83 9.65 10.16
C SER A 131 -8.84 11.17 10.06
N ASN A 132 -7.92 11.71 9.28
CA ASN A 132 -7.73 13.13 9.10
C ASN A 132 -8.38 13.60 7.79
N GLY A 133 -9.18 12.81 7.08
CA GLY A 133 -9.80 13.26 5.81
C GLY A 133 -8.78 13.69 4.75
N LEU A 134 -7.52 13.31 4.94
CA LEU A 134 -6.42 13.53 4.02
C LEU A 134 -6.39 12.29 3.14
N MET A 135 -7.15 12.34 2.05
CA MET A 135 -7.10 11.27 1.06
C MET A 135 -5.69 11.19 0.50
N PHE A 136 -5.02 10.06 0.80
CA PHE A 136 -3.65 9.68 0.41
C PHE A 136 -2.89 10.85 -0.20
N HIS A 137 -2.27 11.70 0.61
CA HIS A 137 -1.71 12.94 0.09
C HIS A 137 -0.37 12.63 -0.61
N GLU A 138 -0.52 12.19 -1.86
CA GLU A 138 0.37 12.38 -3.01
C GLU A 138 1.68 11.59 -3.06
N TYR A 139 1.92 10.78 -2.03
CA TYR A 139 1.63 9.34 -2.05
C TYR A 139 2.73 8.60 -1.27
N TYR A 140 2.47 8.31 0.02
CA TYR A 140 3.39 7.69 0.99
C TYR A 140 4.45 8.60 1.61
N PHE A 141 4.82 9.72 0.98
CA PHE A 141 5.83 10.64 1.49
C PHE A 141 5.51 12.08 1.11
N ILE A 142 5.60 13.01 2.06
CA ILE A 142 5.46 14.44 1.79
C ILE A 142 6.85 15.07 1.79
N PRO A 143 7.28 15.73 0.70
CA PRO A 143 8.53 16.46 0.67
C PRO A 143 8.62 17.48 1.81
N GLU A 144 9.79 17.60 2.44
CA GLU A 144 10.03 18.61 3.47
C GLU A 144 9.83 20.05 2.94
N SER A 145 10.07 20.24 1.64
CA SER A 145 9.84 21.50 0.94
C SER A 145 8.36 21.96 0.98
N PHE A 146 7.41 21.07 1.24
CA PHE A 146 5.97 21.37 1.18
C PHE A 146 5.47 21.95 2.50
N GLN A 147 6.12 23.01 2.99
CA GLN A 147 5.86 23.59 4.31
C GLN A 147 4.39 24.03 4.51
N GLY A 148 3.73 24.51 3.46
CA GLY A 148 2.31 24.89 3.50
C GLY A 148 1.39 23.70 3.76
N LEU A 149 1.66 22.55 3.13
CA LEU A 149 0.92 21.31 3.36
C LEU A 149 1.20 20.78 4.77
N TRP A 150 2.48 20.73 5.19
CA TRP A 150 2.86 20.37 6.55
C TRP A 150 2.20 21.25 7.63
N LYS A 151 1.99 22.54 7.35
CA LYS A 151 1.28 23.44 8.26
C LYS A 151 -0.20 23.08 8.34
N LYS A 152 -0.85 22.78 7.20
CA LYS A 152 -2.26 22.35 7.17
C LYS A 152 -2.46 21.04 7.93
N ILE A 153 -1.62 20.04 7.68
CA ILE A 153 -1.66 18.74 8.36
C ILE A 153 -1.48 18.91 9.87
N ARG A 154 -0.43 19.62 10.31
CA ARG A 154 -0.21 19.88 11.74
C ARG A 154 -1.38 20.62 12.40
N THR A 155 -1.97 21.57 11.68
CA THR A 155 -3.16 22.30 12.15
C THR A 155 -4.34 21.36 12.33
N GLN A 156 -4.58 20.48 11.36
CA GLN A 156 -5.64 19.49 11.42
C GLN A 156 -5.41 18.47 12.53
N ASP A 157 -4.20 17.92 12.66
CA ASP A 157 -3.83 17.00 13.74
C ASP A 157 -4.06 17.60 15.12
N SER A 158 -3.79 18.90 15.30
CA SER A 158 -4.05 19.59 16.55
C SER A 158 -5.55 19.71 16.91
N GLN A 159 -6.43 19.61 15.92
CA GLN A 159 -7.88 19.65 16.09
C GLN A 159 -8.47 18.26 16.38
N VAL A 160 -7.79 17.19 15.94
CA VAL A 160 -8.22 15.82 16.17
C VAL A 160 -7.86 15.40 17.60
N ARG A 161 -8.82 15.52 18.52
CA ARG A 161 -8.71 14.94 19.86
C ARG A 161 -8.92 13.43 19.78
N ILE A 162 -7.83 12.68 19.58
CA ILE A 162 -7.86 11.24 19.82
C ILE A 162 -7.90 11.04 21.34
N SER A 163 -9.04 10.59 21.87
CA SER A 163 -9.13 10.14 23.25
C SER A 163 -8.11 9.03 23.46
N ARG A 164 -6.99 9.35 24.14
CA ARG A 164 -6.08 8.32 24.62
C ARG A 164 -6.89 7.47 25.61
N VAL A 165 -7.16 6.22 25.25
CA VAL A 165 -7.57 5.23 26.24
C VAL A 165 -6.45 5.24 27.28
N ARG A 166 -6.79 5.57 28.53
CA ARG A 166 -5.86 5.45 29.65
C ARG A 166 -5.71 3.94 29.88
N ASP A 167 -4.50 3.43 29.68
CA ASP A 167 -4.09 2.12 30.18
C ASP A 167 -4.19 2.08 31.72
#